data_AF-A0A5S3UXB8-F1
#
_entry.id   AF-A0A5S3UXB8-F1
#
_cell.length_a   1.000
_cell.length_b   1.000
_cell.length_c   1.000
_cell.angle_alpha   90.00
_cell.angle_beta   90.00
_cell.angle_gamma   90.00
#
_symmetry.space_group_name_H-M   'P 1'
#
loop_
_entity.id
_entity.type
_entity.pdbx_description
1 polymer ?
#
loop_
_entity_poly.entity_id
_entity_poly.type
_entity_poly.pdbx_seq_one_letter_code
_entity_poly.pdbx_strand_id
1 'polypeptide(L)'
;DSKSNEITAIPELLKLLELKDCLVTIDAMGCQKEIAKQIIEKEADYLLALKANQSSLFEQVKQLLQPEITRQIANDSLLSEVDYQRGREEFRAAVVCHDMTHIPASASWPNLQSAGVIVSYRKLDNQKQGELTYRYYISSANLSAQRLAEATRAHWHIENSLHWCLDVAMNEDGCRIRRDGAAEVFAGV
;
A
#
# COMPACT_ATOMS: atom_id res chain seq x y z
N ASP A 1 9.58 7.47 22.01
CA ASP A 1 9.08 8.79 21.58
C ASP A 1 8.80 8.95 20.10
N SER A 2 9.54 8.34 19.15
CA SER A 2 9.25 8.51 17.71
C SER A 2 7.85 8.05 17.28
N LYS A 3 7.38 6.90 17.79
CA LYS A 3 6.07 6.30 17.43
C LYS A 3 4.86 7.19 17.71
N SER A 4 4.92 8.04 18.74
CA SER A 4 3.80 8.93 19.10
C SER A 4 3.77 10.19 18.24
N ASN A 5 4.89 10.59 17.66
CA ASN A 5 4.96 11.81 16.85
C ASN A 5 4.38 11.60 15.43
N GLU A 6 4.50 10.40 14.87
CA GLU A 6 3.96 10.11 13.53
C GLU A 6 2.43 10.01 13.52
N ILE A 7 1.84 9.40 14.55
CA ILE A 7 0.38 9.27 14.69
C ILE A 7 -0.31 10.64 14.79
N THR A 8 0.35 11.62 15.41
CA THR A 8 -0.15 12.99 15.52
C THR A 8 0.22 13.86 14.32
N ALA A 9 1.35 13.60 13.66
CA ALA A 9 1.79 14.36 12.50
C ALA A 9 1.03 14.03 11.21
N ILE A 10 0.62 12.76 11.00
CA ILE A 10 -0.10 12.35 9.78
C ILE A 10 -1.39 13.17 9.58
N PRO A 11 -2.28 13.32 10.57
CA PRO A 11 -3.47 14.16 10.43
C PRO A 11 -3.17 15.62 10.04
N GLU A 12 -2.16 16.24 10.64
CA GLU A 12 -1.78 17.62 10.33
C GLU A 12 -1.22 17.74 8.91
N LEU A 13 -0.43 16.76 8.46
CA LEU A 13 0.09 16.73 7.11
C LEU A 13 -1.03 16.56 6.08
N LEU A 14 -1.97 15.64 6.31
CA LEU A 14 -3.10 15.42 5.42
C LEU A 14 -3.90 16.71 5.20
N LYS A 15 -4.09 17.53 6.25
CA LYS A 15 -4.78 18.83 6.14
C LYS A 15 -4.11 19.77 5.15
N LEU A 16 -2.77 19.80 5.13
CA LEU A 16 -1.98 20.72 4.31
C LEU A 16 -1.88 20.29 2.83
N LEU A 17 -2.02 18.99 2.55
CA LEU A 17 -1.89 18.46 1.20
C LEU A 17 -3.21 18.51 0.42
N GLU A 18 -3.09 18.80 -0.88
CA GLU A 18 -4.15 18.58 -1.87
C GLU A 18 -4.04 17.13 -2.34
N LEU A 19 -5.07 16.33 -2.04
CA LEU A 19 -5.01 14.87 -2.19
C LEU A 19 -6.10 14.31 -3.11
N LYS A 20 -6.97 15.18 -3.65
CA LYS A 20 -8.08 14.75 -4.49
C LYS A 20 -7.62 13.81 -5.59
N ASP A 21 -8.38 12.73 -5.80
CA ASP A 21 -8.15 11.67 -6.78
C ASP A 21 -6.80 10.92 -6.62
N CYS A 22 -6.12 11.06 -5.47
CA CYS A 22 -4.87 10.36 -5.16
C CYS A 22 -5.11 9.08 -4.34
N LEU A 23 -4.21 8.10 -4.49
CA LEU A 23 -4.14 6.94 -3.60
C LEU A 23 -3.06 7.17 -2.54
N VAL A 24 -3.47 7.41 -1.30
CA VAL A 24 -2.61 7.64 -0.15
C VAL A 24 -2.23 6.32 0.50
N THR A 25 -0.95 5.94 0.39
CA THR A 25 -0.41 4.73 1.04
C THR A 25 0.13 5.06 2.42
N ILE A 26 -0.25 4.31 3.44
CA ILE A 26 0.27 4.51 4.80
C ILE A 26 0.63 3.15 5.42
N ASP A 27 1.69 3.17 6.21
CA ASP A 27 2.22 2.00 6.91
C ASP A 27 1.25 1.47 7.99
N ALA A 28 1.67 0.40 8.65
CA ALA A 28 0.86 -0.26 9.67
C ALA A 28 0.69 0.56 10.95
N MET A 29 1.51 1.58 11.18
CA MET A 29 1.40 2.47 12.34
C MET A 29 0.33 3.55 12.12
N GLY A 30 0.20 4.05 10.89
CA GLY A 30 -0.85 5.00 10.50
C GLY A 30 -2.18 4.37 10.07
N CYS A 31 -2.33 3.04 10.16
CA CYS A 31 -3.58 2.32 9.88
C CYS A 31 -4.67 2.60 10.93
N GLN A 32 -5.26 3.80 10.87
CA GLN A 32 -6.25 4.29 11.82
C GLN A 32 -7.50 4.78 11.10
N LYS A 33 -8.67 4.55 11.70
CA LYS A 33 -9.96 4.92 11.11
C LYS A 33 -10.11 6.43 10.89
N GLU A 34 -9.61 7.25 11.82
CA GLU A 34 -9.66 8.70 11.70
C GLU A 34 -8.79 9.22 10.55
N ILE A 35 -7.62 8.61 10.33
CA ILE A 35 -6.76 8.91 9.18
C ILE A 35 -7.47 8.53 7.88
N ALA A 36 -8.03 7.31 7.82
CA ALA A 36 -8.82 6.86 6.67
C ALA A 36 -9.98 7.82 6.36
N LYS A 37 -10.68 8.28 7.40
CA LYS A 37 -11.80 9.23 7.26
C LYS A 37 -11.35 10.56 6.67
N GLN A 38 -10.25 11.14 7.17
CA GLN A 38 -9.70 12.40 6.65
C GLN A 38 -9.27 12.30 5.19
N ILE A 39 -8.75 11.15 4.76
CA ILE A 39 -8.39 10.89 3.36
C ILE A 39 -9.66 10.91 2.48
N ILE A 40 -10.71 10.19 2.89
CA ILE A 40 -11.99 10.18 2.17
C ILE A 40 -12.65 11.57 2.13
N GLU A 41 -12.60 12.33 3.24
CA GLU A 41 -13.12 13.70 3.30
C GLU A 41 -12.42 14.65 2.32
N LYS A 42 -11.21 14.30 1.87
CA LYS A 42 -10.43 15.03 0.86
C LYS A 42 -10.62 14.49 -0.57
N GLU A 43 -11.65 13.68 -0.80
CA GLU A 43 -11.92 13.05 -2.11
C GLU A 43 -10.72 12.22 -2.63
N ALA A 44 -9.98 11.62 -1.70
CA ALA A 44 -8.84 10.76 -1.97
C ALA A 44 -9.14 9.33 -1.54
N ASP A 45 -8.36 8.37 -2.03
CA ASP A 45 -8.43 6.98 -1.61
C ASP A 45 -7.25 6.62 -0.69
N TYR A 46 -7.44 5.65 0.20
CA TYR A 46 -6.36 5.12 1.03
C TYR A 46 -5.95 3.70 0.63
N LEU A 47 -4.70 3.34 0.93
CA LEU A 47 -4.19 1.98 1.01
C LEU A 47 -3.39 1.85 2.31
N LEU A 48 -3.94 1.15 3.29
CA LEU A 48 -3.38 1.05 4.64
C LEU A 48 -2.83 -0.36 4.88
N ALA A 49 -1.58 -0.45 5.34
CA ALA A 49 -0.99 -1.73 5.73
C ALA A 49 -1.57 -2.21 7.07
N LEU A 50 -1.85 -3.51 7.19
CA LEU A 50 -2.37 -4.10 8.42
C LEU A 50 -1.24 -4.65 9.29
N LYS A 51 -1.31 -4.38 10.59
CA LYS A 51 -0.38 -4.94 11.57
C LYS A 51 -0.83 -6.33 12.03
N ALA A 52 0.06 -7.30 11.91
CA ALA A 52 -0.21 -8.69 12.27
C ALA A 52 -0.47 -8.91 13.78
N ASN A 53 -0.01 -8.02 14.65
CA ASN A 53 0.19 -8.42 16.05
C ASN A 53 -1.03 -8.31 16.97
N GLN A 54 -2.13 -7.58 16.65
CA GLN A 54 -3.27 -7.44 17.60
C GLN A 54 -4.66 -7.09 17.01
N SER A 55 -4.89 -7.03 15.69
CA SER A 55 -6.19 -6.56 15.16
C SER A 55 -7.09 -7.70 14.67
N SER A 56 -8.36 -7.69 15.08
CA SER A 56 -9.40 -8.60 14.54
C SER A 56 -9.56 -8.45 13.02
N LEU A 57 -9.30 -7.25 12.50
CA LEU A 57 -9.33 -6.95 11.07
C LEU A 57 -8.24 -7.70 10.29
N PHE A 58 -7.02 -7.79 10.83
CA PHE A 58 -5.94 -8.53 10.17
C PHE A 58 -6.33 -9.99 9.94
N GLU A 59 -6.87 -10.66 10.95
CA GLU A 59 -7.30 -12.06 10.83
C GLU A 59 -8.47 -12.21 9.86
N GLN A 60 -9.43 -11.29 9.85
CA GLN A 60 -10.54 -11.31 8.89
C GLN A 60 -10.06 -11.14 7.44
N VAL A 61 -9.18 -10.16 7.19
CA VAL A 61 -8.62 -9.92 5.85
C VAL A 61 -7.75 -11.09 5.41
N LYS A 62 -6.98 -11.68 6.33
CA LYS A 62 -6.20 -12.89 6.05
C LYS A 62 -7.10 -14.07 5.66
N GLN A 63 -8.15 -14.33 6.42
CA GLN A 63 -9.13 -15.38 6.12
C GLN A 63 -9.83 -15.13 4.79
N LEU A 64 -10.17 -13.88 4.50
CA LEU A 64 -10.80 -13.47 3.25
C LEU A 64 -9.91 -13.75 2.03
N LEU A 65 -8.60 -13.47 2.14
CA LEU A 65 -7.66 -13.59 1.02
C LEU A 65 -7.10 -15.01 0.85
N GLN A 66 -7.09 -15.84 1.90
CA GLN A 66 -6.48 -17.17 1.87
C GLN A 66 -7.01 -18.11 0.76
N PRO A 67 -8.34 -18.19 0.50
CA PRO A 67 -8.86 -19.01 -0.59
C PRO A 67 -8.35 -18.54 -1.96
N GLU A 68 -8.30 -17.23 -2.17
CA GLU A 68 -7.89 -16.63 -3.44
C GLU A 68 -6.38 -16.82 -3.68
N ILE A 69 -5.55 -16.66 -2.65
CA ILE A 69 -4.12 -16.98 -2.71
C ILE A 69 -3.93 -18.45 -3.12
N THR A 70 -4.64 -19.37 -2.45
CA THR A 70 -4.54 -20.81 -2.71
C THR A 70 -4.95 -21.14 -4.15
N ARG A 71 -6.04 -20.54 -4.62
CA ARG A 71 -6.55 -20.71 -5.99
C ARG A 71 -5.54 -20.22 -7.03
N GLN A 72 -4.93 -19.04 -6.83
CA GLN A 72 -3.96 -18.50 -7.78
C GLN A 72 -2.65 -19.29 -7.82
N ILE A 73 -2.19 -19.79 -6.67
CA ILE A 73 -1.03 -20.70 -6.60
C ILE A 73 -1.33 -21.99 -7.36
N ALA A 74 -2.49 -22.60 -7.14
CA ALA A 74 -2.85 -23.86 -7.79
C ALA A 74 -2.98 -23.75 -9.32
N ASN A 75 -3.34 -22.57 -9.81
CA ASN A 75 -3.54 -22.31 -11.24
C ASN A 75 -2.32 -21.65 -11.92
N ASP A 76 -1.20 -21.47 -11.21
CA ASP A 76 -0.01 -20.76 -11.70
C ASP A 76 -0.33 -19.36 -12.28
N SER A 77 -1.39 -18.73 -11.77
CA SER A 77 -1.94 -17.46 -12.26
C SER A 77 -1.59 -16.30 -11.34
N LEU A 78 -0.73 -16.54 -10.36
CA LEU A 78 -0.32 -15.56 -9.39
C LEU A 78 0.58 -14.54 -10.10
N LEU A 79 0.09 -13.30 -10.26
CA LEU A 79 0.86 -12.24 -10.89
C LEU A 79 2.15 -12.06 -10.12
N SER A 80 3.27 -12.38 -10.75
CA SER A 80 4.57 -12.42 -10.10
C SER A 80 5.61 -11.59 -10.81
N GLU A 81 6.38 -10.86 -10.00
CA GLU A 81 7.62 -10.25 -10.42
C GLU A 81 8.76 -11.08 -9.85
N VAL A 82 9.66 -11.50 -10.73
CA VAL A 82 10.85 -12.27 -10.36
C VAL A 82 12.08 -11.42 -10.62
N ASP A 83 12.87 -11.17 -9.59
CA ASP A 83 14.14 -10.46 -9.71
C ASP A 83 15.28 -11.42 -9.32
N TYR A 84 16.11 -11.73 -10.31
CA TYR A 84 17.33 -12.50 -10.14
C TYR A 84 18.52 -11.55 -10.13
N GLN A 85 18.99 -11.21 -8.93
CA GLN A 85 20.22 -10.44 -8.76
C GLN A 85 21.34 -11.38 -8.31
N ARG A 86 22.60 -11.07 -8.65
CA ARG A 86 23.75 -11.90 -8.22
C ARG A 86 23.73 -12.04 -6.68
N GLY A 87 23.48 -13.24 -6.17
CA GLY A 87 23.40 -13.50 -4.72
C GLY A 87 21.99 -13.63 -4.13
N ARG A 88 20.92 -13.42 -4.91
CA ARG A 88 19.54 -13.35 -4.40
C ARG A 88 18.50 -13.76 -5.43
N GLU A 89 17.60 -14.64 -4.99
CA GLU A 89 16.33 -14.94 -5.65
C GLU A 89 15.21 -14.17 -4.91
N GLU A 90 14.45 -13.34 -5.64
CA GLU A 90 13.25 -12.68 -5.10
C GLU A 90 12.04 -12.89 -5.99
N PHE A 91 10.92 -13.23 -5.36
CA PHE A 91 9.61 -13.37 -5.97
C PHE A 91 8.62 -12.51 -5.19
N ARG A 92 7.81 -11.73 -5.89
CA ARG A 92 6.71 -10.96 -5.28
C ARG A 92 5.44 -11.15 -6.07
N ALA A 93 4.34 -11.29 -5.36
CA ALA A 93 3.02 -11.42 -5.95
C ALA A 93 1.97 -10.62 -5.21
N ALA A 94 0.97 -10.16 -5.94
CA ALA A 94 -0.16 -9.40 -5.42
C ALA A 94 -1.47 -10.16 -5.63
N VAL A 95 -2.27 -10.23 -4.57
CA VAL A 95 -3.63 -10.79 -4.60
C VAL A 95 -4.59 -9.75 -4.03
N VAL A 96 -5.74 -9.57 -4.67
CA VAL A 96 -6.79 -8.64 -4.23
C VAL A 96 -8.12 -9.38 -4.14
N CYS A 97 -8.91 -9.03 -3.12
CA CYS A 97 -10.30 -9.41 -2.98
C CYS A 97 -11.15 -8.13 -2.96
N HIS A 98 -12.31 -8.19 -3.60
CA HIS A 98 -13.31 -7.11 -3.66
C HIS A 98 -14.57 -7.44 -2.86
N ASP A 99 -14.76 -8.72 -2.49
CA ASP A 99 -15.89 -9.15 -1.69
C ASP A 99 -15.61 -8.89 -0.20
N MET A 100 -16.08 -7.75 0.29
CA MET A 100 -15.89 -7.34 1.68
C MET A 100 -17.01 -7.87 2.61
N THR A 101 -17.92 -8.73 2.14
CA THR A 101 -19.08 -9.20 2.93
C THR A 101 -18.69 -9.94 4.21
N HIS A 102 -17.52 -10.57 4.23
CA HIS A 102 -16.99 -11.27 5.39
C HIS A 102 -16.33 -10.35 6.42
N ILE A 103 -16.16 -9.06 6.11
CA ILE A 103 -15.72 -8.06 7.08
C ILE A 103 -16.98 -7.49 7.75
N PRO A 104 -17.15 -7.68 9.06
CA PRO A 104 -18.37 -7.28 9.74
C PRO A 104 -18.55 -5.77 9.66
N ALA A 105 -19.79 -5.31 9.47
CA ALA A 105 -20.11 -3.88 9.42
C ALA A 105 -19.66 -3.11 10.68
N SER A 106 -19.53 -3.78 11.83
CA SER A 106 -18.96 -3.22 13.06
C SER A 106 -17.49 -2.81 12.94
N ALA A 107 -16.76 -3.36 11.96
CA ALA A 107 -15.41 -2.92 11.62
C ALA A 107 -15.42 -1.52 11.00
N SER A 108 -16.53 -1.06 10.40
CA SER A 108 -16.82 0.28 9.86
C SER A 108 -15.57 1.07 9.44
N TRP A 109 -14.98 0.67 8.32
CA TRP A 109 -13.93 1.43 7.64
C TRP A 109 -14.56 2.30 6.56
N PRO A 110 -14.21 3.60 6.48
CA PRO A 110 -14.85 4.52 5.58
C PRO A 110 -14.59 4.13 4.12
N ASN A 111 -15.67 3.92 3.35
CA ASN A 111 -15.60 3.54 1.93
C ASN A 111 -14.71 2.32 1.64
N LEU A 112 -14.64 1.30 2.51
CA LEU A 112 -13.82 0.10 2.26
C LEU A 112 -14.33 -0.68 1.03
N GLN A 113 -13.49 -0.81 0.00
CA GLN A 113 -13.85 -1.47 -1.26
C GLN A 113 -13.00 -2.69 -1.61
N SER A 114 -11.73 -2.72 -1.19
CA SER A 114 -10.87 -3.87 -1.46
C SER A 114 -9.92 -4.20 -0.33
N ALA A 115 -9.49 -5.45 -0.29
CA ALA A 115 -8.44 -5.93 0.59
C ALA A 115 -7.37 -6.65 -0.24
N GLY A 116 -6.12 -6.49 0.13
CA GLY A 116 -4.99 -6.98 -0.67
C GLY A 116 -3.93 -7.67 0.16
N VAL A 117 -3.15 -8.53 -0.47
CA VAL A 117 -1.93 -9.09 0.11
C VAL A 117 -0.80 -9.07 -0.89
N ILE A 118 0.38 -8.65 -0.42
CA ILE A 118 1.64 -8.88 -1.10
C ILE A 118 2.31 -10.09 -0.47
N VAL A 119 2.54 -11.12 -1.28
CA VAL A 119 3.30 -12.31 -0.94
C VAL A 119 4.71 -12.12 -1.48
N SER A 120 5.72 -12.16 -0.62
CA SER A 120 7.13 -12.02 -1.00
C SER A 120 7.90 -13.25 -0.57
N TYR A 121 8.67 -13.83 -1.48
CA TYR A 121 9.66 -14.84 -1.18
C TYR A 121 11.05 -14.27 -1.47
N ARG A 122 11.97 -14.43 -0.53
CA ARG A 122 13.36 -14.00 -0.69
C ARG A 122 14.30 -15.10 -0.24
N LYS A 123 15.24 -15.50 -1.08
CA LYS A 123 16.31 -16.43 -0.73
C LYS A 123 17.66 -15.83 -1.09
N LEU A 124 18.56 -15.79 -0.11
CA LEU A 124 19.96 -15.45 -0.36
C LEU A 124 20.74 -16.71 -0.73
N ASP A 125 21.73 -16.60 -1.60
CA ASP A 125 22.53 -17.76 -2.06
C ASP A 125 23.20 -18.53 -0.91
N ASN A 126 23.51 -17.85 0.18
CA ASN A 126 24.12 -18.43 1.38
C ASN A 126 23.10 -19.11 2.33
N GLN A 127 21.80 -19.07 2.02
CA GLN A 127 20.74 -19.64 2.83
C GLN A 127 20.14 -20.88 2.18
N LYS A 128 19.95 -21.94 2.98
CA LYS A 128 19.31 -23.19 2.53
C LYS A 128 17.80 -23.04 2.29
N GLN A 129 17.16 -22.07 2.94
CA GLN A 129 15.73 -21.80 2.85
C GLN A 129 15.52 -20.30 2.64
N GLY A 130 14.56 -19.96 1.80
CA GLY A 130 14.11 -18.58 1.64
C GLY A 130 13.06 -18.21 2.69
N GLU A 131 12.89 -16.91 2.88
CA GLU A 131 11.91 -16.29 3.74
C GLU A 131 10.64 -15.97 2.94
N LEU A 132 9.49 -16.41 3.44
CA LEU A 132 8.17 -16.10 2.87
C LEU A 132 7.45 -15.11 3.79
N THR A 133 7.09 -13.95 3.26
CA THR A 133 6.45 -12.85 3.98
C THR A 133 5.11 -12.51 3.36
N TYR A 134 4.12 -12.21 4.20
CA TYR A 134 2.80 -11.74 3.79
C TYR A 134 2.55 -10.35 4.38
N ARG A 135 2.18 -9.40 3.54
CA ARG A 135 1.76 -8.06 3.96
C ARG A 135 0.35 -7.80 3.50
N TYR A 136 -0.55 -7.60 4.45
CA TYR A 136 -1.97 -7.42 4.18
C TYR A 136 -2.32 -5.94 4.20
N TYR A 137 -3.30 -5.57 3.38
CA TYR A 137 -3.72 -4.20 3.17
C TYR A 137 -5.25 -4.09 3.06
N ILE A 138 -5.78 -2.92 3.40
CA ILE A 138 -7.15 -2.52 3.09
C ILE A 138 -7.13 -1.24 2.27
N SER A 139 -8.13 -1.06 1.40
CA SER A 139 -8.23 0.12 0.56
C SER A 139 -9.66 0.57 0.34
N SER A 140 -9.85 1.88 0.21
CA SER A 140 -11.11 2.46 -0.24
C SER A 140 -11.30 2.46 -1.75
N ALA A 141 -10.22 2.24 -2.51
CA ALA A 141 -10.27 2.11 -3.95
C ALA A 141 -10.59 0.66 -4.34
N ASN A 142 -11.20 0.50 -5.50
CA ASN A 142 -11.34 -0.78 -6.17
C ASN A 142 -10.04 -1.15 -6.90
N LEU A 143 -9.06 -1.71 -6.18
CA LEU A 143 -7.70 -1.93 -6.70
C LEU A 143 -7.56 -3.19 -7.56
N SER A 144 -6.83 -3.12 -8.66
CA SER A 144 -6.32 -4.32 -9.33
C SER A 144 -5.10 -4.87 -8.60
N ALA A 145 -4.77 -6.16 -8.81
CA ALA A 145 -3.55 -6.77 -8.27
C ALA A 145 -2.29 -6.02 -8.74
N GLN A 146 -2.26 -5.58 -10.01
CA GLN A 146 -1.17 -4.77 -10.54
C GLN A 146 -1.05 -3.42 -9.81
N ARG A 147 -2.17 -2.71 -9.62
CA ARG A 147 -2.14 -1.40 -8.94
C ARG A 147 -1.72 -1.52 -7.48
N LEU A 148 -2.11 -2.60 -6.81
CA LEU A 148 -1.62 -2.93 -5.46
C LEU A 148 -0.10 -3.15 -5.45
N ALA A 149 0.42 -3.94 -6.39
CA ALA A 149 1.86 -4.20 -6.50
C ALA A 149 2.64 -2.89 -6.74
N GLU A 150 2.19 -2.05 -7.68
CA GLU A 150 2.80 -0.76 -7.99
C GLU A 150 2.81 0.18 -6.77
N ALA A 151 1.65 0.36 -6.12
CA ALA A 151 1.51 1.26 -4.98
C ALA A 151 2.36 0.82 -3.79
N THR A 152 2.39 -0.48 -3.48
CA THR A 152 3.20 -1.03 -2.38
C THR A 152 4.69 -1.00 -2.70
N ARG A 153 5.08 -1.14 -3.97
CA ARG A 153 6.48 -1.00 -4.41
C ARG A 153 6.96 0.44 -4.29
N ALA A 154 6.14 1.41 -4.70
CA ALA A 154 6.43 2.84 -4.53
C ALA A 154 6.59 3.17 -3.03
N HIS A 155 5.68 2.69 -2.19
CA HIS A 155 5.75 2.84 -0.74
C HIS A 155 7.05 2.26 -0.14
N TRP A 156 7.46 1.07 -0.56
CA TRP A 156 8.74 0.50 -0.09
C TRP A 156 9.94 1.28 -0.65
N HIS A 157 9.91 1.75 -1.89
CA HIS A 157 11.01 2.57 -2.41
C HIS A 157 11.22 3.82 -1.55
N ILE A 158 10.12 4.40 -1.04
CA ILE A 158 10.17 5.46 -0.04
C ILE A 158 10.82 4.96 1.25
N GLU A 159 10.31 3.91 1.90
CA GLU A 159 10.90 3.40 3.16
C GLU A 159 12.40 3.01 3.06
N ASN A 160 12.86 2.50 1.92
CA ASN A 160 14.25 2.11 1.70
C ASN A 160 15.16 3.28 1.27
N SER A 161 14.64 4.26 0.54
CA SER A 161 15.40 5.43 0.08
C SER A 161 15.34 6.58 1.09
N LEU A 162 14.42 6.52 2.06
CA LEU A 162 14.07 7.64 2.90
C LEU A 162 13.94 7.20 4.37
N HIS A 163 15.03 7.42 5.10
CA HIS A 163 14.83 7.94 6.44
C HIS A 163 14.07 9.30 6.44
N TRP A 164 13.88 10.01 5.31
CA TRP A 164 13.21 11.33 5.26
C TRP A 164 12.62 11.73 3.89
N CYS A 165 11.45 11.23 3.50
CA CYS A 165 10.47 11.89 2.61
C CYS A 165 9.25 10.99 2.47
N LEU A 166 8.08 11.60 2.35
CA LEU A 166 6.81 10.95 2.09
C LEU A 166 6.40 11.40 0.69
N ASP A 167 6.58 10.57 -0.33
CA ASP A 167 6.12 10.89 -1.68
C ASP A 167 4.72 10.29 -1.92
N VAL A 168 3.78 11.17 -2.25
CA VAL A 168 2.43 10.82 -2.71
C VAL A 168 2.58 10.28 -4.13
N ALA A 169 2.15 9.04 -4.38
CA ALA A 169 2.09 8.49 -5.73
C ALA A 169 0.97 9.19 -6.52
N MET A 170 1.30 10.32 -7.13
CA MET A 170 0.39 11.07 -8.00
C MET A 170 0.17 10.32 -9.31
N ASN A 171 -1.11 10.16 -9.68
CA ASN A 171 -1.52 9.65 -10.98
C ASN A 171 -1.50 10.78 -12.03
N GLU A 172 -0.31 11.30 -12.36
CA GLU A 172 -0.15 12.48 -13.23
C GLU A 172 -0.53 12.27 -14.71
N ASP A 173 -0.73 11.03 -15.17
CA ASP A 173 -1.06 10.74 -16.57
C ASP A 173 -2.46 11.22 -17.01
N GLY A 174 -3.29 11.71 -16.07
CA GLY A 174 -4.59 12.32 -16.37
C GLY A 174 -4.58 13.85 -16.52
N CYS A 175 -3.49 14.54 -16.13
CA CYS A 175 -3.52 15.99 -15.95
C CYS A 175 -2.75 16.73 -17.04
N ARG A 176 -3.41 16.98 -18.18
CA ARG A 176 -2.93 17.91 -19.21
C ARG A 176 -3.09 19.36 -18.73
N ILE A 177 -2.27 19.80 -17.78
CA ILE A 177 -2.19 21.21 -17.41
C ILE A 177 -1.18 21.88 -18.35
N ARG A 178 -1.68 22.53 -19.40
CA ARG A 178 -0.94 23.63 -20.04
C ARG A 178 -1.19 24.88 -19.21
N ARG A 179 -0.17 25.36 -18.52
CA ARG A 179 -0.13 26.76 -18.05
C ARG A 179 0.87 27.51 -18.91
N ASP A 180 0.35 28.46 -19.69
CA ASP A 180 1.12 29.54 -20.27
C ASP A 180 1.58 30.47 -19.15
N GLY A 181 2.90 30.60 -18.98
CA GLY A 181 3.53 31.75 -18.32
C GLY A 181 3.98 31.59 -16.86
N ALA A 182 5.30 31.77 -16.69
CA ALA A 182 6.07 32.08 -15.48
C ALA A 182 6.43 30.91 -14.54
N ALA A 183 7.69 30.70 -14.12
CA ALA A 183 8.97 31.33 -14.44
C ALA A 183 10.11 30.32 -14.16
N GLU A 184 11.19 30.41 -14.94
CA GLU A 184 12.45 29.69 -14.72
C GLU A 184 13.09 30.10 -13.39
N VAL A 185 13.54 29.12 -12.58
CA VAL A 185 14.63 29.32 -11.61
C VAL A 185 15.57 28.12 -11.63
N PHE A 186 16.60 28.26 -12.47
CA PHE A 186 18.02 27.94 -12.30
C PHE A 186 18.47 26.76 -11.43
N ALA A 187 19.10 25.79 -12.12
CA ALA A 187 20.24 25.04 -11.61
C ALA A 187 21.45 25.98 -11.44
N GLY A 188 22.26 25.74 -10.40
CA GLY A 188 23.50 26.48 -10.15
C GLY A 188 24.46 25.73 -9.23
N VAL A 189 25.32 24.92 -9.89
CA VAL A 189 26.57 24.24 -9.45
C VAL A 189 26.44 23.07 -8.48
#